data_AF-A0A261BH83-F1
#
_entry.id   AF-A0A261BH83-F1
#
_cell.length_a   1.000
_cell.length_b   1.000
_cell.length_c   1.000
_cell.angle_alpha   90.00
_cell.angle_beta   90.00
_cell.angle_gamma   90.00
#
_symmetry.space_group_name_H-M   'P 1'
#
loop_
_entity.id
_entity.type
_entity.pdbx_description
1 polymer ?
#
loop_
_entity_poly.entity_id
_entity_poly.type
_entity_poly.pdbx_seq_one_letter_code
_entity_poly.pdbx_strand_id
1 'polypeptide(L)'
;MPTALGYPGFRCILEFLDPMKRIHIASRNHSLQIIDKTIPIRIEKLEIQRYFLNLDKYSTEISFDIRVSNGQNAKFRRVLPEQLKQGDAITNLLNSYLGARSKIYVNLLSIYGMYSPLLPANFILRINELGCCFSYINRFLANIDPSSFPLKKLRTGIDEPDHLNHPILTSAEEVIFVAGVNGIQKLIDQNNRNRRVTFENYRFNHAHPVVLIRNWMKNGKEIGTTFKFHDNKNYDGLLHKLLHELKEFENK
;
A
#
# COMPACT_ATOMS: atom_id res chain seq x y z
N MET A 1 -27.96 -0.08 38.37
CA MET A 1 -26.84 -0.60 37.55
C MET A 1 -27.04 -0.12 36.13
N PRO A 2 -26.02 0.37 35.41
CA PRO A 2 -26.19 0.72 34.00
C PRO A 2 -26.58 -0.54 33.24
N THR A 3 -27.64 -0.48 32.45
CA THR A 3 -28.09 -1.58 31.60
C THR A 3 -26.93 -1.95 30.68
N ALA A 4 -26.45 -3.19 30.76
CA ALA A 4 -25.38 -3.66 29.88
C ALA A 4 -25.79 -3.43 28.42
N LEU A 5 -24.87 -2.92 27.60
CA LEU A 5 -25.11 -2.72 26.17
C LEU A 5 -25.58 -4.04 25.53
N GLY A 6 -26.71 -3.98 24.82
CA GLY A 6 -27.21 -5.13 24.05
C GLY A 6 -26.23 -5.56 22.97
N TYR A 7 -26.33 -6.81 22.53
CA TYR A 7 -25.42 -7.45 21.56
C TYR A 7 -25.20 -6.62 20.27
N PRO A 8 -26.21 -6.00 19.64
CA PRO A 8 -26.00 -5.18 18.43
C PRO A 8 -25.13 -3.94 18.69
N GLY A 9 -25.33 -3.27 19.83
CA GLY A 9 -24.56 -2.07 20.21
C GLY A 9 -23.11 -2.41 20.49
N PHE A 10 -22.87 -3.50 21.21
CA PHE A 10 -21.52 -3.99 21.48
C PHE A 10 -20.77 -4.40 20.20
N ARG A 11 -21.46 -5.07 19.27
CA ARG A 11 -20.89 -5.44 17.96
C ARG A 11 -20.45 -4.22 17.15
N CYS A 12 -21.29 -3.19 17.10
CA CYS A 12 -20.98 -1.94 16.41
C CYS A 12 -19.75 -1.27 17.01
N ILE A 13 -19.69 -1.14 18.34
CA ILE A 13 -18.54 -0.55 19.03
C ILE A 13 -17.25 -1.31 18.71
N LEU A 14 -17.27 -2.64 18.75
CA LEU A 14 -16.10 -3.45 18.42
C LEU A 14 -15.69 -3.31 16.95
N GLU A 15 -16.63 -3.21 16.01
CA GLU A 15 -16.29 -3.08 14.59
C GLU A 15 -15.49 -1.81 14.28
N PHE A 16 -15.80 -0.70 14.96
CA PHE A 16 -15.19 0.61 14.73
C PHE A 16 -14.14 1.01 15.78
N LEU A 17 -13.83 0.15 16.73
CA LEU A 17 -12.75 0.37 17.68
C LEU A 17 -11.40 0.30 16.96
N ASP A 18 -10.44 1.12 17.40
CA ASP A 18 -9.03 1.04 16.97
C ASP A 18 -8.57 -0.43 16.95
N PRO A 19 -8.10 -0.94 15.80
CA PRO A 19 -7.88 -2.37 15.62
C PRO A 19 -6.91 -2.98 16.63
N MET A 20 -5.85 -2.26 16.99
CA MET A 20 -4.87 -2.75 17.97
C MET A 20 -5.42 -2.72 19.39
N LYS A 21 -6.18 -1.68 19.77
CA LYS A 21 -6.88 -1.68 21.07
C LYS A 21 -7.89 -2.83 21.15
N ARG A 22 -8.62 -3.08 20.07
CA ARG A 22 -9.57 -4.19 19.96
C ARG A 22 -8.88 -5.55 20.11
N ILE A 23 -7.80 -5.79 19.36
CA ILE A 23 -6.98 -7.00 19.48
C ILE A 23 -6.47 -7.19 20.92
N HIS A 24 -6.00 -6.11 21.56
CA HIS A 24 -5.50 -6.16 22.93
C HIS A 24 -6.56 -6.52 23.97
N ILE A 25 -7.78 -5.98 23.82
CA ILE A 25 -8.90 -6.31 24.71
C ILE A 25 -9.34 -7.76 24.48
N ALA A 26 -9.53 -8.15 23.22
CA ALA A 26 -9.97 -9.49 22.86
C ALA A 26 -8.95 -10.57 23.28
N SER A 27 -7.65 -10.29 23.24
CA SER A 27 -6.62 -11.27 23.63
C SER A 27 -6.62 -11.64 25.12
N ARG A 28 -7.29 -10.85 25.97
CA ARG A 28 -7.34 -11.07 27.43
C ARG A 28 -8.60 -11.82 27.89
N ASN A 29 -9.51 -12.15 26.97
CA ASN A 29 -10.74 -12.86 27.29
C ASN A 29 -11.11 -13.83 26.16
N HIS A 30 -11.19 -15.12 26.47
CA HIS A 30 -11.41 -16.17 25.46
C HIS A 30 -12.76 -16.05 24.74
N SER A 31 -13.86 -15.79 25.46
CA SER A 31 -15.18 -15.62 24.85
C SER A 31 -15.20 -14.41 23.89
N LEU A 32 -14.60 -13.29 24.30
CA LEU A 32 -14.46 -12.12 23.45
C LEU A 32 -13.55 -12.40 22.26
N GLN A 33 -12.47 -13.17 22.43
CA GLN A 33 -11.60 -13.56 21.32
C GLN A 33 -12.39 -14.29 20.22
N ILE A 34 -13.25 -15.24 20.58
CA ILE A 34 -14.09 -15.97 19.62
C ILE A 34 -15.06 -15.02 18.91
N ILE A 35 -15.80 -14.21 19.66
CA ILE A 35 -16.77 -13.25 19.11
C ILE A 35 -16.06 -12.24 18.21
N ASP A 36 -14.90 -11.75 18.63
CA ASP A 36 -14.10 -10.77 17.91
C ASP A 36 -13.70 -11.24 16.50
N LYS A 37 -13.40 -12.53 16.34
CA LYS A 37 -13.06 -13.10 15.02
C LYS A 37 -14.25 -13.11 14.05
N THR A 38 -15.49 -13.04 14.54
CA THR A 38 -16.71 -13.00 13.69
C THR A 38 -17.04 -11.59 13.18
N ILE A 39 -16.47 -10.57 13.80
CA ILE A 39 -16.73 -9.16 13.46
C ILE A 39 -15.62 -8.68 12.52
N PRO A 40 -15.95 -8.06 11.37
CA PRO A 40 -14.94 -7.53 10.46
C PRO A 40 -13.95 -6.61 11.17
N ILE A 41 -12.70 -6.65 10.77
CA ILE A 41 -11.68 -5.70 11.25
C ILE A 41 -11.36 -4.71 10.12
N ARG A 42 -11.27 -3.43 10.46
CA ARG A 42 -11.02 -2.32 9.52
C ARG A 42 -9.71 -1.66 9.89
N ILE A 43 -8.72 -1.76 9.01
CA ILE A 43 -7.36 -1.28 9.22
C ILE A 43 -7.13 -0.16 8.20
N GLU A 44 -6.58 0.96 8.65
CA GLU A 44 -6.25 2.06 7.75
C GLU A 44 -4.96 1.74 6.98
N LYS A 45 -3.91 1.32 7.67
CA LYS A 45 -2.63 0.96 7.03
C LYS A 45 -2.11 -0.36 7.59
N LEU A 46 -1.92 -1.35 6.71
CA LEU A 46 -1.22 -2.59 7.04
C LEU A 46 0.08 -2.65 6.25
N GLU A 47 1.22 -2.59 6.93
CA GLU A 47 2.54 -2.71 6.33
C GLU A 47 3.22 -3.99 6.78
N ILE A 48 3.64 -4.80 5.83
CA ILE A 48 4.27 -6.08 6.08
C ILE A 48 5.65 -6.06 5.43
N GLN A 49 6.68 -6.26 6.25
CA GLN A 49 8.05 -6.44 5.83
C GLN A 49 8.64 -7.68 6.52
N ARG A 50 9.89 -8.02 6.18
CA ARG A 50 10.59 -9.19 6.74
C ARG A 50 10.63 -9.20 8.28
N TYR A 51 10.85 -8.05 8.89
CA TYR A 51 11.04 -7.92 10.35
C TYR A 51 10.12 -6.87 10.97
N PHE A 52 9.25 -6.26 10.18
CA PHE A 52 8.36 -5.19 10.64
C PHE A 52 6.92 -5.51 10.25
N LEU A 53 6.01 -5.32 11.19
CA LEU A 53 4.58 -5.32 10.97
C LEU A 53 4.01 -4.01 11.52
N ASN A 54 3.52 -3.16 10.64
CA ASN A 54 2.78 -1.97 11.05
C ASN A 54 1.29 -2.19 10.86
N LEU A 55 0.54 -1.92 11.91
CA LEU A 55 -0.92 -1.87 11.90
C LEU A 55 -1.32 -0.47 12.38
N ASP A 56 -1.80 0.34 11.45
CA ASP A 56 -2.08 1.76 11.63
C ASP A 56 -0.86 2.51 12.19
N LYS A 57 -0.97 3.01 13.42
CA LYS A 57 0.09 3.73 14.14
C LYS A 57 0.98 2.84 15.01
N TYR A 58 0.68 1.54 15.07
CA TYR A 58 1.42 0.58 15.89
C TYR A 58 2.42 -0.16 15.01
N SER A 59 3.69 -0.10 15.39
CA SER A 59 4.80 -0.79 14.73
C SER A 59 5.27 -1.92 15.62
N THR A 60 5.39 -3.12 15.06
CA THR A 60 6.03 -4.26 15.71
C THR A 60 7.29 -4.64 14.93
N GLU A 61 8.44 -4.50 15.56
CA GLU A 61 9.73 -4.95 15.04
C GLU A 61 10.10 -6.29 15.70
N ILE A 62 10.49 -7.27 14.88
CA ILE A 62 10.96 -8.57 15.35
C ILE A 62 12.36 -8.83 14.78
N SER A 63 13.37 -8.59 15.63
CA SER A 63 14.77 -8.91 15.33
C SER A 63 15.30 -9.95 16.32
N PHE A 64 16.20 -9.55 17.22
CA PHE A 64 16.63 -10.35 18.37
C PHE A 64 15.60 -10.32 19.51
N ASP A 65 14.80 -9.27 19.53
CA ASP A 65 13.69 -9.07 20.45
C ASP A 65 12.45 -8.61 19.69
N ILE A 66 11.30 -8.71 20.35
CA ILE A 66 10.02 -8.17 19.91
C ILE A 66 9.87 -6.79 20.52
N ARG A 67 9.80 -5.75 19.69
CA ARG A 67 9.56 -4.37 20.10
C ARG A 67 8.25 -3.89 19.51
N VAL A 68 7.34 -3.46 20.38
CA VAL A 68 6.09 -2.81 19.95
C VAL A 68 6.16 -1.35 20.32
N SER A 69 5.96 -0.49 19.33
CA SER A 69 5.84 0.95 19.51
C SER A 69 4.51 1.44 18.98
N ASN A 70 3.92 2.39 19.69
CA ASN A 70 2.90 3.29 19.15
C ASN A 70 3.58 4.66 19.12
N GLY A 71 3.46 5.43 18.02
CA GLY A 71 4.25 6.64 17.71
C GLY A 71 4.35 7.77 18.78
N GLN A 72 3.88 7.54 20.01
CA GLN A 72 3.79 8.45 21.15
C GLN A 72 4.41 7.87 22.46
N ASN A 73 5.47 7.04 22.39
CA ASN A 73 6.34 6.63 23.53
C ASN A 73 6.04 5.32 24.29
N ALA A 74 5.00 4.55 23.97
CA ALA A 74 4.85 3.20 24.55
C ALA A 74 5.81 2.23 23.85
N LYS A 75 6.83 1.73 24.56
CA LYS A 75 7.79 0.73 24.05
C LYS A 75 7.65 -0.54 24.88
N PHE A 76 6.95 -1.54 24.36
CA PHE A 76 6.97 -2.88 24.93
C PHE A 76 8.14 -3.65 24.32
N ARG A 77 8.92 -4.34 25.15
CA ARG A 77 10.06 -5.16 24.74
C ARG A 77 9.90 -6.54 25.34
N ARG A 78 10.06 -7.57 24.51
CA ARG A 78 10.09 -8.97 24.95
C ARG A 78 11.19 -9.71 24.21
N VAL A 79 11.90 -10.60 24.90
CA VAL A 79 12.89 -11.49 24.27
C VAL A 79 12.17 -12.42 23.29
N LEU A 80 12.73 -12.61 22.10
CA LEU A 80 12.21 -13.56 21.14
C LEU A 80 12.33 -14.98 21.72
N PRO A 81 11.27 -15.79 21.79
CA PRO A 81 11.38 -17.16 22.28
C PRO A 81 12.36 -17.97 21.43
N GLU A 82 13.24 -18.76 22.05
CA GLU A 82 14.32 -19.51 21.36
C GLU A 82 13.80 -20.43 20.25
N GLN A 83 12.61 -21.00 20.45
CA GLN A 83 11.93 -21.87 19.49
C GLN A 83 11.38 -21.15 18.25
N LEU A 84 11.35 -19.81 18.24
CA LEU A 84 10.67 -19.03 17.21
C LEU A 84 11.68 -18.49 16.19
N LYS A 85 11.72 -19.10 15.00
CA LYS A 85 12.55 -18.62 13.90
C LYS A 85 12.11 -17.21 13.49
N GLN A 86 13.08 -16.32 13.31
CA GLN A 86 12.83 -14.93 12.95
C GLN A 86 11.98 -14.78 11.67
N GLY A 87 12.15 -15.68 10.70
CA GLY A 87 11.37 -15.71 9.45
C GLY A 87 9.89 -16.05 9.62
N ASP A 88 9.53 -16.81 10.67
CA ASP A 88 8.15 -17.25 10.93
C ASP A 88 7.42 -16.31 11.89
N ALA A 89 8.16 -15.41 12.55
CA ALA A 89 7.62 -14.58 13.63
C ALA A 89 6.56 -13.58 13.14
N ILE A 90 6.80 -12.91 12.02
CA ILE A 90 5.83 -11.97 11.44
C ILE A 90 4.58 -12.73 10.96
N THR A 91 4.75 -13.90 10.34
CA THR A 91 3.63 -14.76 9.93
C THR A 91 2.79 -15.20 11.12
N ASN A 92 3.43 -15.64 12.21
CA ASN A 92 2.74 -16.02 13.44
C ASN A 92 2.03 -14.82 14.09
N LEU A 93 2.64 -13.64 14.05
CA LEU A 93 2.03 -12.42 14.56
C LEU A 93 0.79 -12.04 13.75
N LEU A 94 0.89 -12.02 12.43
CA LEU A 94 -0.24 -11.82 11.51
C LEU A 94 -1.35 -12.84 11.76
N ASN A 95 -0.98 -14.12 11.95
CA ASN A 95 -1.92 -15.18 12.32
C ASN A 95 -2.63 -14.91 13.64
N SER A 96 -1.90 -14.46 14.67
CA SER A 96 -2.51 -14.12 15.95
C SER A 96 -3.48 -12.93 15.83
N TYR A 97 -3.07 -11.89 15.11
CA TYR A 97 -3.78 -10.62 15.00
C TYR A 97 -4.99 -10.70 14.10
N LEU A 98 -4.87 -11.35 12.95
CA LEU A 98 -5.84 -11.32 11.86
C LEU A 98 -6.40 -12.70 11.51
N GLY A 99 -5.69 -13.79 11.83
CA GLY A 99 -6.11 -15.15 11.53
C GLY A 99 -7.47 -15.53 12.10
N ALA A 100 -8.10 -16.51 11.44
CA ALA A 100 -9.48 -16.97 11.64
C ALA A 100 -10.58 -15.93 11.34
N ARG A 101 -10.25 -14.70 10.94
CA ARG A 101 -11.25 -13.73 10.44
C ARG A 101 -11.55 -14.00 8.99
N SER A 102 -12.85 -14.05 8.67
CA SER A 102 -13.32 -14.17 7.30
C SER A 102 -13.41 -12.83 6.56
N LYS A 103 -13.37 -11.70 7.28
CA LYS A 103 -13.51 -10.34 6.72
C LYS A 103 -12.46 -9.40 7.30
N ILE A 104 -11.49 -9.03 6.47
CA ILE A 104 -10.44 -8.08 6.80
C ILE A 104 -10.46 -6.97 5.76
N TYR A 105 -10.78 -5.76 6.19
CA TYR A 105 -10.80 -4.56 5.36
C TYR A 105 -9.54 -3.75 5.65
N VAL A 106 -8.76 -3.44 4.61
CA VAL A 106 -7.54 -2.63 4.75
C VAL A 106 -7.62 -1.47 3.76
N ASN A 107 -7.49 -0.23 4.19
CA ASN A 107 -7.46 0.87 3.23
C ASN A 107 -6.19 0.81 2.38
N LEU A 108 -5.01 0.78 3.01
CA LEU A 108 -3.71 0.65 2.36
C LEU A 108 -2.96 -0.62 2.82
N LEU A 109 -2.75 -1.56 1.90
CA LEU A 109 -1.85 -2.69 2.08
C LEU A 109 -0.47 -2.34 1.49
N SER A 110 0.58 -2.38 2.29
CA SER A 110 1.95 -2.13 1.87
C SER A 110 2.82 -3.36 2.12
N ILE A 111 3.44 -3.90 1.06
CA ILE A 111 4.33 -5.06 1.13
C ILE A 111 5.63 -4.71 0.42
N TYR A 112 6.65 -4.35 1.19
CA TYR A 112 7.94 -3.90 0.68
C TYR A 112 9.07 -4.82 1.15
N GLY A 113 9.87 -5.29 0.18
CA GLY A 113 11.07 -6.09 0.42
C GLY A 113 11.02 -7.49 -0.18
N MET A 114 12.13 -7.93 -0.76
CA MET A 114 12.27 -9.24 -1.44
C MET A 114 11.89 -10.43 -0.54
N TYR A 115 12.13 -10.28 0.76
CA TYR A 115 11.93 -11.30 1.79
C TYR A 115 10.66 -11.08 2.62
N SER A 116 9.68 -10.37 2.07
CA SER A 116 8.39 -10.25 2.75
C SER A 116 7.76 -11.64 2.92
N PRO A 117 7.21 -11.94 4.10
CA PRO A 117 6.59 -13.24 4.35
C PRO A 117 5.41 -13.45 3.41
N LEU A 118 5.23 -14.68 2.95
CA LEU A 118 4.01 -15.05 2.24
C LEU A 118 2.83 -14.96 3.21
N LEU A 119 1.75 -14.35 2.75
CA LEU A 119 0.50 -14.37 3.50
C LEU A 119 -0.09 -15.79 3.45
N PRO A 120 -0.56 -16.35 4.56
CA PRO A 120 -1.22 -17.65 4.53
C PRO A 120 -2.45 -17.61 3.62
N ALA A 121 -2.74 -18.70 2.92
CA ALA A 121 -3.76 -18.73 1.85
C ALA A 121 -5.18 -18.35 2.32
N ASN A 122 -5.48 -18.52 3.60
CA ASN A 122 -6.78 -18.17 4.20
C ASN A 122 -6.93 -16.67 4.53
N PHE A 123 -5.93 -15.84 4.23
CA PHE A 123 -5.97 -14.39 4.47
C PHE A 123 -6.44 -13.69 3.21
N ILE A 124 -7.76 -13.49 3.11
CA ILE A 124 -8.36 -12.69 2.04
C ILE A 124 -8.61 -11.29 2.56
N LEU A 125 -7.91 -10.32 1.97
CA LEU A 125 -7.94 -8.91 2.30
C LEU A 125 -8.74 -8.17 1.24
N ARG A 126 -9.77 -7.42 1.64
CA ARG A 126 -10.38 -6.44 0.74
C ARG A 126 -9.68 -5.10 0.94
N ILE A 127 -9.06 -4.59 -0.13
CA ILE A 127 -8.20 -3.41 -0.10
C ILE A 127 -8.70 -2.30 -1.02
N ASN A 128 -8.32 -1.05 -0.73
CA ASN A 128 -8.51 0.07 -1.65
C ASN A 128 -7.22 0.47 -2.36
N GLU A 129 -6.10 0.44 -1.62
CA GLU A 129 -4.79 0.86 -2.06
C GLU A 129 -3.75 -0.25 -1.84
N LEU A 130 -2.83 -0.39 -2.80
CA LEU A 130 -1.72 -1.35 -2.74
C LEU A 130 -0.39 -0.63 -2.94
N GLY A 131 0.55 -0.87 -2.03
CA GLY A 131 1.95 -0.49 -2.15
C GLY A 131 2.82 -1.72 -2.22
N CYS A 132 3.48 -2.01 -3.35
CA CYS A 132 4.42 -3.13 -3.44
C CYS A 132 5.42 -2.93 -4.57
N CYS A 133 6.46 -3.77 -4.67
CA CYS A 133 7.19 -3.87 -5.95
C CYS A 133 6.35 -4.66 -6.96
N PHE A 134 6.27 -4.23 -8.22
CA PHE A 134 5.38 -4.87 -9.18
C PHE A 134 5.81 -6.31 -9.49
N SER A 135 7.12 -6.58 -9.47
CA SER A 135 7.70 -7.92 -9.64
C SER A 135 7.20 -8.95 -8.61
N TYR A 136 6.60 -8.51 -7.50
CA TYR A 136 6.06 -9.40 -6.46
C TYR A 136 4.55 -9.43 -6.39
N ILE A 137 3.84 -8.68 -7.22
CA ILE A 137 2.38 -8.52 -7.10
C ILE A 137 1.66 -9.88 -7.14
N ASN A 138 2.08 -10.76 -8.05
CA ASN A 138 1.51 -12.10 -8.26
C ASN A 138 1.60 -13.00 -7.02
N ARG A 139 2.58 -12.77 -6.14
CA ARG A 139 2.74 -13.55 -4.89
C ARG A 139 1.62 -13.30 -3.89
N PHE A 140 0.92 -12.18 -4.00
CA PHE A 140 -0.09 -11.75 -3.04
C PHE A 140 -1.49 -11.63 -3.64
N LEU A 141 -1.67 -11.87 -4.94
CA LEU A 141 -2.98 -11.77 -5.60
C LEU A 141 -4.00 -12.73 -5.01
N ALA A 142 -3.57 -13.95 -4.64
CA ALA A 142 -4.44 -14.93 -3.99
C ALA A 142 -4.97 -14.45 -2.62
N ASN A 143 -4.33 -13.44 -2.02
CA ASN A 143 -4.70 -12.86 -0.73
C ASN A 143 -5.54 -11.59 -0.87
N ILE A 144 -5.85 -11.14 -2.07
CA ILE A 144 -6.63 -9.93 -2.32
C ILE A 144 -8.01 -10.33 -2.82
N ASP A 145 -9.05 -9.87 -2.14
CA ASP A 145 -10.44 -10.08 -2.54
C ASP A 145 -10.67 -9.46 -3.93
N PRO A 146 -11.27 -10.18 -4.90
CA PRO A 146 -11.53 -9.65 -6.23
C PRO A 146 -12.34 -8.35 -6.25
N SER A 147 -13.18 -8.10 -5.24
CA SER A 147 -13.94 -6.84 -5.09
C SER A 147 -13.07 -5.61 -4.78
N SER A 148 -11.77 -5.81 -4.56
CA SER A 148 -10.78 -4.73 -4.41
C SER A 148 -10.37 -4.11 -5.74
N PHE A 149 -10.66 -4.77 -6.87
CA PHE A 149 -10.28 -4.31 -8.20
C PHE A 149 -11.44 -3.61 -8.92
N PRO A 150 -11.17 -2.54 -9.70
CA PRO A 150 -9.88 -1.86 -9.82
C PRO A 150 -9.46 -1.15 -8.53
N LEU A 151 -8.15 -1.10 -8.28
CA LEU A 151 -7.61 -0.41 -7.11
C LEU A 151 -7.81 1.11 -7.23
N LYS A 152 -8.11 1.78 -6.12
CA LYS A 152 -8.15 3.24 -6.06
C LYS A 152 -6.76 3.85 -6.23
N LYS A 153 -5.75 3.19 -5.67
CA LYS A 153 -4.35 3.62 -5.77
C LYS A 153 -3.39 2.44 -5.80
N LEU A 154 -2.44 2.46 -6.72
CA LEU A 154 -1.33 1.53 -6.80
C LEU A 154 0.00 2.28 -6.70
N ARG A 155 0.78 2.08 -5.64
CA ARG A 155 2.11 2.65 -5.46
C ARG A 155 3.19 1.59 -5.68
N THR A 156 3.92 1.66 -6.79
CA THR A 156 4.79 0.56 -7.21
C THR A 156 6.11 0.99 -7.86
N GLY A 157 7.11 0.12 -7.77
CA GLY A 157 8.28 0.14 -8.64
C GLY A 157 8.05 -0.74 -9.88
N ILE A 158 8.68 -0.41 -11.01
CA ILE A 158 8.66 -1.21 -12.25
C ILE A 158 10.08 -1.63 -12.62
N ASP A 159 10.30 -2.94 -12.67
CA ASP A 159 11.60 -3.50 -13.07
C ASP A 159 11.65 -3.85 -14.57
N GLU A 160 10.53 -4.30 -15.13
CA GLU A 160 10.42 -4.76 -16.51
C GLU A 160 9.38 -3.94 -17.29
N PRO A 161 9.65 -3.61 -18.57
CA PRO A 161 8.69 -2.89 -19.42
C PRO A 161 7.32 -3.57 -19.55
N ASP A 162 7.27 -4.90 -19.57
CA ASP A 162 6.02 -5.62 -19.85
C ASP A 162 5.01 -5.49 -18.70
N HIS A 163 5.47 -5.13 -17.49
CA HIS A 163 4.61 -4.79 -16.35
C HIS A 163 3.65 -3.64 -16.65
N LEU A 164 3.99 -2.73 -17.57
CA LEU A 164 3.17 -1.58 -17.95
C LEU A 164 1.84 -1.98 -18.58
N ASN A 165 1.79 -3.17 -19.19
CA ASN A 165 0.60 -3.68 -19.85
C ASN A 165 -0.28 -4.52 -18.92
N HIS A 166 0.13 -4.70 -17.66
CA HIS A 166 -0.57 -5.58 -16.74
C HIS A 166 -1.96 -5.03 -16.38
N PRO A 167 -3.03 -5.86 -16.35
CA PRO A 167 -4.40 -5.40 -16.08
C PRO A 167 -4.56 -4.65 -14.76
N ILE A 168 -3.91 -5.10 -13.70
CA ILE A 168 -3.98 -4.43 -12.38
C ILE A 168 -3.37 -3.03 -12.42
N LEU A 169 -2.27 -2.87 -13.16
CA LEU A 169 -1.64 -1.56 -13.31
C LEU A 169 -2.51 -0.66 -14.16
N THR A 170 -2.90 -1.12 -15.35
CA THR A 170 -3.65 -0.33 -16.34
C THR A 170 -5.08 0.02 -15.92
N SER A 171 -5.69 -0.75 -15.02
CA SER A 171 -7.04 -0.49 -14.49
C SER A 171 -7.08 0.34 -13.20
N ALA A 172 -5.95 0.53 -12.52
CA ALA A 172 -5.90 1.33 -11.29
C ALA A 172 -6.27 2.80 -11.57
N GLU A 173 -7.04 3.39 -10.66
CA GLU A 173 -7.56 4.76 -10.80
C GLU A 173 -6.45 5.81 -10.67
N GLU A 174 -5.50 5.58 -9.75
CA GLU A 174 -4.26 6.32 -9.59
C GLU A 174 -3.07 5.36 -9.49
N VAL A 175 -2.00 5.66 -10.23
CA VAL A 175 -0.73 4.93 -10.14
C VAL A 175 0.39 5.86 -9.72
N ILE A 176 1.12 5.48 -8.68
CA ILE A 176 2.30 6.18 -8.19
C ILE A 176 3.51 5.29 -8.46
N PHE A 177 4.37 5.73 -9.37
CA PHE A 177 5.66 5.09 -9.58
C PHE A 177 6.66 5.62 -8.56
N VAL A 178 7.51 4.75 -7.99
CA VAL A 178 8.54 5.14 -7.00
C VAL A 178 9.97 4.80 -7.40
N ALA A 179 10.15 3.80 -8.27
CA ALA A 179 11.46 3.36 -8.79
C ALA A 179 11.25 2.56 -10.08
N GLY A 180 12.12 2.73 -11.08
CA GLY A 180 11.99 1.99 -12.32
C GLY A 180 13.04 2.40 -13.34
N VAL A 181 13.97 1.48 -13.60
CA VAL A 181 15.23 1.79 -14.28
C VAL A 181 15.02 1.90 -15.80
N ASN A 182 14.08 1.15 -16.39
CA ASN A 182 13.94 1.04 -17.86
C ASN A 182 12.50 1.02 -18.42
N GLY A 183 11.45 1.09 -17.60
CA GLY A 183 10.04 1.00 -18.05
C GLY A 183 9.34 2.35 -18.29
N ILE A 184 9.76 3.42 -17.61
CA ILE A 184 9.00 4.68 -17.61
C ILE A 184 9.02 5.42 -18.94
N GLN A 185 10.13 5.36 -19.67
CA GLN A 185 10.21 5.93 -21.01
C GLN A 185 9.15 5.30 -21.92
N LYS A 186 9.06 3.96 -21.92
CA LYS A 186 8.00 3.22 -22.63
C LYS A 186 6.60 3.58 -22.13
N LEU A 187 6.40 3.83 -20.83
CA LEU A 187 5.09 4.27 -20.30
C LEU A 187 4.66 5.61 -20.89
N ILE A 188 5.62 6.53 -21.04
CA ILE A 188 5.43 7.84 -21.67
C ILE A 188 5.15 7.68 -23.17
N ASP A 189 5.89 6.80 -23.84
CA ASP A 189 5.83 6.62 -25.29
C ASP A 189 4.60 5.82 -25.76
N GLN A 190 4.13 4.84 -24.98
CA GLN A 190 3.09 3.87 -25.36
C GLN A 190 1.67 4.24 -24.93
N ASN A 191 1.42 5.50 -24.54
CA ASN A 191 0.10 6.01 -24.18
C ASN A 191 -0.56 5.22 -23.03
N ASN A 192 -0.11 5.46 -21.79
CA ASN A 192 -0.71 4.84 -20.61
C ASN A 192 -2.23 5.07 -20.52
N ARG A 193 -2.99 4.00 -20.24
CA ARG A 193 -4.44 4.03 -19.96
C ARG A 193 -4.80 4.61 -18.59
N ASN A 194 -3.85 4.71 -17.66
CA ASN A 194 -4.11 5.31 -16.35
C ASN A 194 -4.43 6.80 -16.48
N ARG A 195 -5.52 7.23 -15.82
CA ARG A 195 -5.95 8.63 -15.80
C ARG A 195 -5.11 9.49 -14.87
N ARG A 196 -4.66 8.95 -13.73
CA ARG A 196 -3.81 9.67 -12.77
C ARG A 196 -2.51 8.93 -12.56
N VAL A 197 -1.41 9.57 -12.94
CA VAL A 197 -0.05 9.02 -12.80
C VAL A 197 0.80 9.99 -12.02
N THR A 198 1.49 9.50 -10.99
CA THR A 198 2.48 10.28 -10.24
C THR A 198 3.82 9.57 -10.30
N PHE A 199 4.89 10.32 -10.54
CA PHE A 199 6.26 9.81 -10.49
C PHE A 199 6.96 10.40 -9.27
N GLU A 200 7.02 9.61 -8.20
CA GLU A 200 7.61 9.98 -6.93
C GLU A 200 9.14 9.80 -6.97
N ASN A 201 9.90 10.83 -6.60
CA ASN A 201 11.36 10.80 -6.50
C ASN A 201 12.13 10.46 -7.80
N TYR A 202 11.48 10.51 -8.96
CA TYR A 202 12.16 10.28 -10.24
C TYR A 202 12.87 11.52 -10.76
N ARG A 203 14.09 11.30 -11.25
CA ARG A 203 14.83 12.29 -12.02
C ARG A 203 14.56 12.05 -13.50
N PHE A 204 13.73 12.90 -14.09
CA PHE A 204 13.45 12.82 -15.52
C PHE A 204 14.52 13.53 -16.33
N ASN A 205 14.93 12.91 -17.44
CA ASN A 205 15.42 13.70 -18.55
C ASN A 205 14.22 14.51 -19.09
N HIS A 206 14.36 15.84 -19.08
CA HIS A 206 13.36 16.79 -19.56
C HIS A 206 12.84 16.49 -20.98
N ALA A 207 13.63 15.81 -21.83
CA ALA A 207 13.19 15.38 -23.16
C ALA A 207 11.95 14.45 -23.11
N HIS A 208 11.82 13.56 -22.11
CA HIS A 208 10.69 12.62 -22.07
C HIS A 208 9.35 13.31 -21.78
N PRO A 209 9.21 14.18 -20.76
CA PRO A 209 7.97 14.93 -20.59
C PRO A 209 7.64 15.87 -21.75
N VAL A 210 8.64 16.44 -22.45
CA VAL A 210 8.41 17.25 -23.68
C VAL A 210 7.75 16.41 -24.77
N VAL A 211 8.29 15.21 -25.05
CA VAL A 211 7.72 14.28 -26.03
C VAL A 211 6.30 13.88 -25.65
N LEU A 212 6.05 13.59 -24.38
CA LEU A 212 4.70 13.30 -23.86
C LEU A 212 3.72 14.44 -24.16
N ILE A 213 4.07 15.67 -23.79
CA ILE A 213 3.23 16.85 -23.93
C ILE A 213 2.91 17.10 -25.41
N ARG A 214 3.92 17.09 -26.28
CA ARG A 214 3.74 17.27 -27.73
C ARG A 214 2.88 16.16 -28.35
N ASN A 215 3.04 14.92 -27.88
CA ASN A 215 2.21 13.79 -28.31
C ASN A 215 0.74 13.99 -27.93
N TRP A 216 0.45 14.38 -26.69
CA TRP A 216 -0.91 14.65 -26.21
C TRP A 216 -1.57 15.82 -26.93
N MET A 217 -0.79 16.85 -27.30
CA MET A 217 -1.30 17.94 -28.11
C MET A 217 -1.72 17.50 -29.51
N LYS A 218 -0.91 16.65 -30.16
CA LYS A 218 -1.16 16.19 -31.52
C LYS A 218 -2.31 15.20 -31.59
N ASN A 219 -2.34 14.24 -30.67
CA ASN A 219 -3.25 13.09 -30.72
C ASN A 219 -4.45 13.20 -29.76
N GLY A 220 -4.46 14.22 -28.90
CA GLY A 220 -5.41 14.35 -27.81
C GLY A 220 -5.12 13.41 -26.64
N LYS A 221 -5.76 13.69 -25.50
CA LYS A 221 -5.79 12.82 -24.32
C LYS A 221 -7.16 12.95 -23.66
N GLU A 222 -7.61 11.90 -22.99
CA GLU A 222 -8.88 11.90 -22.28
C GLU A 222 -8.93 13.04 -21.24
N ILE A 223 -10.03 13.80 -21.22
CA ILE A 223 -10.24 14.89 -20.24
C ILE A 223 -10.17 14.34 -18.82
N GLY A 224 -9.50 15.09 -17.94
CA GLY A 224 -9.25 14.69 -16.55
C GLY A 224 -8.00 13.83 -16.35
N THR A 225 -7.26 13.50 -17.42
CA THR A 225 -5.95 12.86 -17.27
C THR A 225 -4.96 13.82 -16.61
N THR A 226 -4.22 13.35 -15.59
CA THR A 226 -3.21 14.13 -14.89
C THR A 226 -1.94 13.31 -14.67
N PHE A 227 -0.80 13.85 -15.09
CA PHE A 227 0.53 13.31 -14.79
C PHE A 227 1.27 14.27 -13.88
N LYS A 228 1.80 13.77 -12.76
CA LYS A 228 2.56 14.54 -11.77
C LYS A 228 4.02 14.09 -11.77
N PHE A 229 4.92 15.04 -11.99
CA PHE A 229 6.37 14.81 -11.99
C PHE A 229 6.98 15.47 -10.75
N HIS A 230 7.96 14.81 -10.14
CA HIS A 230 8.75 15.42 -9.08
C HIS A 230 9.74 16.42 -9.68
N ASP A 231 9.80 17.62 -9.10
CA ASP A 231 10.78 18.63 -9.46
C ASP A 231 11.76 18.86 -8.31
N ASN A 232 13.06 18.79 -8.59
CA ASN A 232 14.09 19.07 -7.61
C ASN A 232 14.29 20.58 -7.50
N LYS A 233 14.32 21.12 -6.27
CA LYS A 233 14.43 22.57 -5.98
C LYS A 233 15.70 23.28 -6.47
N ASN A 234 16.58 22.63 -7.22
CA ASN A 234 17.81 23.24 -7.73
C ASN A 234 17.54 24.00 -9.04
N TYR A 235 18.37 24.99 -9.38
CA TYR A 235 18.27 25.80 -10.60
C TYR A 235 18.26 25.01 -11.93
N ASP A 236 18.56 23.72 -11.88
CA ASP A 236 18.58 22.78 -12.99
C ASP A 236 17.33 21.87 -13.04
N GLY A 237 16.27 22.29 -12.33
CA GLY A 237 15.00 21.60 -12.14
C GLY A 237 14.27 21.30 -13.44
N LEU A 238 13.46 20.25 -13.42
CA LEU A 238 12.68 19.78 -14.55
C LEU A 238 11.75 20.89 -15.07
N LEU A 239 11.09 21.63 -14.17
CA LEU A 239 10.15 22.68 -14.57
C LEU A 239 10.84 23.79 -15.38
N HIS A 240 12.03 24.23 -14.96
CA HIS A 240 12.76 25.27 -15.67
C HIS A 240 13.12 24.85 -17.10
N LYS A 241 13.56 23.60 -17.28
CA LYS A 241 13.86 23.02 -18.60
C LYS A 241 12.62 22.88 -19.46
N LEU A 242 11.48 22.49 -18.86
CA LEU A 242 10.21 22.40 -19.58
C LEU A 242 9.73 23.78 -20.04
N LEU A 243 9.79 24.81 -19.20
CA LEU A 243 9.45 26.18 -19.59
C LEU A 243 10.33 26.66 -20.76
N HIS A 244 11.63 26.31 -20.75
CA HIS A 244 12.53 26.67 -21.84
C HIS A 244 12.23 25.95 -23.17
N GLU A 245 11.97 24.65 -23.13
CA GLU A 245 11.69 23.82 -24.32
C GLU A 245 10.28 24.02 -24.90
N LEU A 246 9.38 24.57 -24.09
CA LEU A 246 7.97 24.73 -24.41
C LEU A 246 7.58 26.23 -24.46
N LYS A 247 8.55 27.12 -24.74
CA LYS A 247 8.33 28.58 -24.88
C LYS A 247 7.29 28.93 -25.93
N GLU A 248 7.06 28.04 -26.90
CA GLU A 248 5.99 28.19 -27.88
C GLU A 248 4.57 28.35 -27.26
N PHE A 249 4.41 28.09 -25.95
CA PHE A 249 3.16 28.29 -25.21
C PHE A 249 3.08 29.56 -24.37
N GLU A 250 4.16 30.35 -24.25
CA GLU A 250 4.13 31.58 -23.42
C GLU A 250 3.31 32.71 -24.06
N ASN A 251 2.91 32.59 -25.34
CA ASN A 251 2.27 33.68 -26.10
C ASN A 251 1.11 33.23 -27.02
N LYS A 252 0.16 32.43 -26.53
CA LYS A 252 -1.11 32.17 -27.23
C LYS A 252 -2.32 32.46 -26.37
#